data_AF-A0A6J5YX00-F1
#
_entry.id   AF-A0A6J5YX00-F1
#
_cell.length_a   1.000
_cell.length_b   1.000
_cell.length_c   1.000
_cell.angle_alpha   90.00
_cell.angle_beta   90.00
_cell.angle_gamma   90.00
#
_symmetry.space_group_name_H-M   'P 1'
#
loop_
_entity.id
_entity.type
_entity.pdbx_description
1 polymer ?
#
loop_
_entity_poly.entity_id
_entity_poly.type
_entity_poly.pdbx_seq_one_letter_code
_entity_poly.pdbx_strand_id
1 'polypeptide(L)'
;MSLRVIFRIALGIQKLLGLVKHLILSNKLLSLFVSLHLILAISLGRMFAFAPDESSYLYTFKTFYGGHFPDSQAQSGWISTPKPFLFIALLPAKVLNVFGVSDIISLRILSIFVVAMSFIIIRNLYSSALSNSRSNFILVFFFIPSIFVWTTLGMRESYLLLEITLIIAGIKELSIRRSKRAFFYLAIGTYALLSTKSYLYFVIAAISLALVLFLFFTQDRVKNIAVVTLGIYLVPMALLGVSASPSAIRNMFLGIFHSDTASVTNRISEEGLTIDVLNGTCIATLTGSITVVGHGEILQNMGRCTDVNNQTIEIFGTLAKTRGSASTGGRVITITGTGTGTGTGTGTGTVSVTEDGVKLKFNGDTTLIVLYSFLTANPNSNLAKAFRVLGIADKIEKIWQEKISLGLISATKEVGSDNSGISSYKIRKGSVGNPFSWIAPSFDFLVMPFTLFNHAGISLAIISLESPIWWSLYLCVGIQIFRFRARDLFKDKVLFFATSFLLAFVAVSSLIEVNLGTSIRHRSIILIPLVFIYLQAREKNEIANF
;
A
#
# COMPACT_ATOMS: atom_id res chain seq x y z
N MET A 1 8.13 23.33 27.80
CA MET A 1 8.47 23.88 26.46
C MET A 1 8.22 25.39 26.49
N SER A 2 9.23 26.23 26.24
CA SER A 2 9.09 27.70 26.38
C SER A 2 8.09 28.28 25.38
N LEU A 3 7.29 29.27 25.81
CA LEU A 3 6.31 30.01 24.98
C LEU A 3 6.93 30.54 23.68
N ARG A 4 8.23 30.90 23.72
CA ARG A 4 9.00 31.36 22.56
C ARG A 4 9.21 30.27 21.51
N VAL A 5 9.34 29.00 21.92
CA VAL A 5 9.49 27.86 21.00
C VAL A 5 8.16 27.58 20.31
N ILE A 6 7.05 27.61 21.06
CA ILE A 6 5.71 27.44 20.51
C ILE A 6 5.40 28.52 19.47
N PHE A 7 5.72 29.78 19.79
CA PHE A 7 5.52 30.90 18.85
C PHE A 7 6.36 30.77 17.57
N ARG A 8 7.63 30.34 17.67
CA ARG A 8 8.48 30.10 16.49
C ARG A 8 7.96 28.95 15.63
N ILE A 9 7.44 27.89 16.25
CA ILE A 9 6.83 26.76 15.54
C ILE A 9 5.54 27.23 14.84
N ALA A 10 4.68 27.96 15.53
CA ALA A 10 3.44 28.50 14.95
C ALA A 10 3.71 29.41 13.74
N LEU A 11 4.70 30.32 13.84
CA LEU A 11 5.10 31.19 12.73
C LEU A 11 5.70 30.39 11.56
N GLY A 12 6.48 29.35 11.85
CA GLY A 12 7.01 28.42 10.85
C GLY A 12 5.89 27.66 10.11
N ILE A 13 4.90 27.17 10.85
CA ILE A 13 3.71 26.51 10.29
C ILE A 13 2.92 27.48 9.42
N GLN A 14 2.72 28.72 9.85
CA GLN A 14 1.98 29.72 9.06
C GLN A 14 2.69 30.05 7.74
N LYS A 15 4.03 30.21 7.74
CA LYS A 15 4.82 30.40 6.52
C LYS A 15 4.75 29.18 5.60
N LEU A 16 4.85 27.98 6.17
CA LEU A 16 4.72 26.73 5.42
C LEU A 16 3.33 26.60 4.78
N LEU A 17 2.26 26.88 5.53
CA LEU A 17 0.89 26.87 5.02
C LEU A 17 0.68 27.92 3.92
N GLY A 18 1.27 29.11 4.06
CA GLY A 18 1.26 30.13 3.01
C GLY A 18 1.95 29.68 1.72
N LEU A 19 3.11 29.02 1.85
CA LEU A 19 3.84 28.44 0.72
C LEU A 19 3.05 27.31 0.06
N VAL A 20 2.50 26.39 0.85
CA VAL A 20 1.67 25.27 0.37
C VAL A 20 0.43 25.80 -0.33
N LYS A 21 -0.26 26.78 0.25
CA LYS A 21 -1.43 27.43 -0.36
C LYS A 21 -1.06 28.07 -1.70
N HIS A 22 0.06 28.79 -1.76
CA HIS A 22 0.52 29.40 -3.01
C HIS A 22 0.88 28.35 -4.07
N LEU A 23 1.59 27.28 -3.69
CA LEU A 23 1.98 26.18 -4.59
C LEU A 23 0.77 25.40 -5.14
N ILE A 24 -0.24 25.15 -4.31
CA ILE A 24 -1.44 24.42 -4.72
C ILE A 24 -2.33 25.31 -5.60
N LEU A 25 -2.63 26.55 -5.16
CA LEU A 25 -3.56 27.42 -5.88
C LEU A 25 -3.00 27.97 -7.20
N SER A 26 -1.67 28.12 -7.32
CA SER A 26 -1.04 28.57 -8.57
C SER A 26 -1.09 27.52 -9.68
N ASN A 27 -1.34 26.26 -9.34
CA ASN A 27 -1.31 25.15 -10.28
C ASN A 27 -2.65 24.45 -10.37
N LYS A 28 -3.45 24.80 -11.40
CA LYS A 28 -4.80 24.26 -11.62
C LYS A 28 -4.85 22.73 -11.59
N LEU A 29 -3.87 22.04 -12.19
CA LEU A 29 -3.85 20.57 -12.25
C LEU A 29 -3.55 19.96 -10.87
N LEU A 30 -2.61 20.53 -10.12
CA LEU A 30 -2.30 20.09 -8.76
C LEU A 30 -3.45 20.39 -7.79
N SER A 31 -4.06 21.57 -7.91
CA SER A 31 -5.25 21.92 -7.12
C SER A 31 -6.39 20.95 -7.41
N LEU A 32 -6.68 20.66 -8.68
CA LEU A 32 -7.68 19.67 -9.07
C LEU A 32 -7.36 18.28 -8.50
N PHE A 33 -6.10 17.86 -8.63
CA PHE A 33 -5.62 16.58 -8.10
C PHE A 33 -5.87 16.45 -6.60
N VAL A 34 -5.43 17.44 -5.81
CA VAL A 34 -5.60 17.44 -4.34
C VAL A 34 -7.08 17.53 -3.96
N SER A 35 -7.86 18.40 -4.63
CA SER A 35 -9.29 18.56 -4.34
C SER A 35 -10.07 17.27 -4.60
N LEU A 36 -9.84 16.59 -5.73
CA LEU A 36 -10.52 15.33 -6.02
C LEU A 36 -10.12 14.22 -5.02
N HIS A 37 -8.84 14.15 -4.63
CA HIS A 37 -8.38 13.21 -3.62
C HIS A 37 -9.05 13.45 -2.26
N LEU A 38 -9.15 14.70 -1.83
CA LEU A 38 -9.81 15.07 -0.58
C LEU A 38 -11.30 14.72 -0.61
N ILE A 39 -11.99 15.01 -1.72
CA ILE A 39 -13.40 14.64 -1.90
C ILE A 39 -13.56 13.12 -1.78
N LEU A 40 -12.71 12.33 -2.44
CA LEU A 40 -12.76 10.87 -2.33
C LEU A 40 -12.46 10.38 -0.90
N ALA A 41 -11.39 10.89 -0.27
CA ALA A 41 -11.00 10.49 1.08
C ALA A 41 -12.10 10.73 2.12
N ILE A 42 -12.79 11.87 2.03
CA ILE A 42 -13.92 12.23 2.90
C ILE A 42 -15.14 11.35 2.56
N SER A 43 -15.44 11.16 1.27
CA SER A 43 -16.61 10.38 0.83
C SER A 43 -16.54 8.90 1.22
N LEU A 44 -15.32 8.34 1.27
CA LEU A 44 -15.09 6.96 1.70
C LEU A 44 -15.34 6.75 3.20
N GLY A 45 -15.25 7.78 4.04
CA GLY A 45 -15.46 7.66 5.49
C GLY A 45 -14.60 6.54 6.12
N ARG A 46 -15.23 5.65 6.90
CA ARG A 46 -14.57 4.49 7.54
C ARG A 46 -14.60 3.20 6.69
N MET A 47 -14.79 3.30 5.38
CA MET A 47 -14.78 2.14 4.48
C MET A 47 -13.35 1.66 4.22
N PHE A 48 -13.11 0.35 4.37
CA PHE A 48 -11.84 -0.34 4.05
C PHE A 48 -11.97 -1.30 2.84
N ALA A 49 -13.09 -1.28 2.12
CA ALA A 49 -13.40 -2.24 1.05
C ALA A 49 -12.35 -2.32 -0.07
N PHE A 50 -11.72 -1.17 -0.38
CA PHE A 50 -10.73 -1.06 -1.44
C PHE A 50 -9.31 -1.44 -1.00
N ALA A 51 -9.03 -1.40 0.31
CA ALA A 51 -7.73 -1.75 0.87
C ALA A 51 -7.89 -2.31 2.28
N PRO A 52 -8.06 -3.64 2.43
CA PRO A 52 -8.13 -4.27 3.75
C PRO A 52 -6.92 -3.94 4.63
N ASP A 53 -5.72 -3.85 4.04
CA ASP A 53 -4.48 -3.51 4.77
C ASP A 53 -4.52 -2.10 5.41
N GLU A 54 -5.40 -1.19 4.97
CA GLU A 54 -5.54 0.16 5.55
C GLU A 54 -5.91 0.09 7.04
N SER A 55 -6.64 -0.94 7.47
CA SER A 55 -6.91 -1.14 8.90
C SER A 55 -5.65 -1.44 9.70
N SER A 56 -4.70 -2.19 9.15
CA SER A 56 -3.42 -2.48 9.80
C SER A 56 -2.54 -1.24 9.90
N TYR A 57 -2.57 -0.36 8.89
CA TYR A 57 -1.87 0.94 8.96
C TYR A 57 -2.51 1.88 9.99
N LEU A 58 -3.84 1.90 10.06
CA LEU A 58 -4.58 2.65 11.07
C LEU A 58 -4.28 2.15 12.49
N TYR A 59 -4.24 0.83 12.68
CA TYR A 59 -3.84 0.21 13.94
C TYR A 59 -2.43 0.66 14.34
N THR A 60 -1.45 0.57 13.42
CA THR A 60 -0.09 1.06 13.68
C THR A 60 -0.09 2.52 14.14
N PHE A 61 -0.83 3.40 13.46
CA PHE A 61 -0.89 4.82 13.80
C PHE A 61 -1.46 5.08 15.21
N LYS A 62 -2.56 4.40 15.57
CA LYS A 62 -3.19 4.52 16.88
C LYS A 62 -2.28 4.03 18.00
N THR A 63 -1.73 2.84 17.84
CA THR A 63 -0.93 2.18 18.87
C THR A 63 0.43 2.87 19.05
N PHE A 64 1.04 3.35 17.95
CA PHE A 64 2.36 3.99 17.98
C PHE A 64 2.36 5.30 18.77
N TYR A 65 1.36 6.17 18.54
CA TYR A 65 1.23 7.42 19.30
C TYR A 65 0.42 7.28 20.59
N GLY A 66 -0.21 6.12 20.83
CA GLY A 66 -0.98 5.81 22.03
C GLY A 66 -0.14 5.29 23.21
N GLY A 67 1.17 5.11 23.04
CA GLY A 67 2.09 4.73 24.12
C GLY A 67 2.12 3.23 24.46
N HIS A 68 1.46 2.38 23.67
CA HIS A 68 1.41 0.92 23.88
C HIS A 68 1.91 0.17 22.65
N PHE A 69 3.02 0.62 22.06
CA PHE A 69 3.57 -0.03 20.87
C PHE A 69 4.46 -1.21 21.26
N PRO A 70 4.01 -2.47 21.08
CA PRO A 70 4.81 -3.64 21.43
C PRO A 70 6.13 -3.65 20.63
N ASP A 71 7.18 -4.19 21.24
CA ASP A 71 8.50 -4.30 20.59
C ASP A 71 8.51 -5.27 19.42
N SER A 72 7.55 -6.19 19.39
CA SER A 72 7.16 -6.92 18.19
C SER A 72 6.18 -6.07 17.39
N GLN A 73 6.57 -5.61 16.20
CA GLN A 73 5.67 -5.01 15.21
C GLN A 73 4.68 -6.04 14.61
N ALA A 74 4.36 -7.09 15.37
CA ALA A 74 3.41 -8.11 14.99
C ALA A 74 2.06 -7.43 14.71
N GLN A 75 1.43 -7.79 13.59
CA GLN A 75 0.16 -7.21 13.11
C GLN A 75 0.20 -5.75 12.66
N SER A 76 1.38 -5.10 12.68
CA SER A 76 1.57 -3.76 12.12
C SER A 76 1.61 -3.82 10.59
N GLY A 77 0.94 -2.86 9.92
CA GLY A 77 1.17 -2.63 8.48
C GLY A 77 2.63 -2.24 8.17
N TRP A 78 3.41 -1.88 9.20
CA TRP A 78 4.80 -1.45 9.15
C TRP A 78 5.80 -2.41 9.82
N ILE A 79 5.71 -3.72 9.58
CA ILE A 79 6.42 -4.80 10.32
C ILE A 79 7.97 -4.80 10.29
N SER A 80 8.57 -4.09 9.34
CA SER A 80 10.03 -4.06 9.11
C SER A 80 10.61 -2.66 9.23
N THR A 81 9.85 -1.72 9.79
CA THR A 81 10.13 -0.29 9.65
C THR A 81 10.73 0.26 10.94
N PRO A 82 11.89 0.95 10.90
CA PRO A 82 12.48 1.55 12.08
C PRO A 82 11.52 2.51 12.80
N LYS A 83 11.42 2.41 14.12
CA LYS A 83 10.56 3.29 14.94
C LYS A 83 10.84 4.79 14.68
N PRO A 84 12.10 5.26 14.60
CA PRO A 84 12.38 6.66 14.30
C PRO A 84 11.88 7.12 12.94
N PHE A 85 11.99 6.27 11.91
CA PHE A 85 11.45 6.58 10.59
C PHE A 85 9.92 6.70 10.64
N LEU A 86 9.26 5.73 11.28
CA LEU A 86 7.80 5.72 11.42
C LEU A 86 7.30 6.97 12.17
N PHE A 87 8.02 7.39 13.21
CA PHE A 87 7.72 8.61 13.95
C PHE A 87 7.72 9.85 13.05
N ILE A 88 8.73 9.98 12.18
CA ILE A 88 8.84 11.13 11.27
C ILE A 88 7.78 11.03 10.17
N ALA A 89 7.60 9.84 9.59
CA ALA A 89 6.70 9.61 8.46
C ALA A 89 5.22 9.85 8.82
N LEU A 90 4.79 9.50 10.03
CA LEU A 90 3.41 9.64 10.49
C LEU A 90 3.13 10.95 11.24
N LEU A 91 4.17 11.73 11.56
CA LEU A 91 4.04 12.97 12.31
C LEU A 91 3.01 13.95 11.72
N PRO A 92 2.96 14.19 10.39
CA PRO A 92 2.00 15.15 9.85
C PRO A 92 0.54 14.69 10.05
N ALA A 93 0.25 13.37 9.98
CA ALA A 93 -1.07 12.85 10.33
C ALA A 93 -1.37 13.05 11.82
N LYS A 94 -0.38 12.86 12.69
CA LYS A 94 -0.58 13.09 14.14
C LYS A 94 -0.88 14.55 14.45
N VAL A 95 -0.24 15.49 13.74
CA VAL A 95 -0.54 16.92 13.87
C VAL A 95 -2.00 17.21 13.51
N LEU A 96 -2.51 16.66 12.40
CA LEU A 96 -3.92 16.82 12.01
C LEU A 96 -4.88 16.22 13.05
N ASN A 97 -4.52 15.07 13.60
CA ASN A 97 -5.29 14.41 14.65
C ASN A 97 -5.43 15.26 15.92
N VAL A 98 -4.35 15.96 16.32
CA VAL A 98 -4.39 16.92 17.43
C VAL A 98 -5.33 18.09 17.15
N PHE A 99 -5.52 18.47 15.88
CA PHE A 99 -6.51 19.47 15.46
C PHE A 99 -7.94 18.93 15.31
N GLY A 100 -8.23 17.71 15.79
CA GLY A 100 -9.57 17.13 15.80
C GLY A 100 -9.96 16.38 14.52
N VAL A 101 -9.04 16.20 13.57
CA VAL A 101 -9.28 15.35 12.39
C VAL A 101 -9.22 13.87 12.82
N SER A 102 -10.21 13.07 12.41
CA SER A 102 -10.20 11.64 12.74
C SER A 102 -8.94 10.91 12.24
N ASP A 103 -8.51 9.86 12.92
CA ASP A 103 -7.28 9.12 12.61
C ASP A 103 -7.20 8.67 11.14
N ILE A 104 -8.29 8.08 10.64
CA ILE A 104 -8.35 7.57 9.25
C ILE A 104 -8.26 8.69 8.23
N ILE A 105 -8.97 9.81 8.44
CA ILE A 105 -8.90 10.95 7.53
C ILE A 105 -7.51 11.59 7.59
N SER A 106 -6.90 11.66 8.78
CA SER A 106 -5.53 12.18 8.95
C SER A 106 -4.50 11.37 8.16
N LEU A 107 -4.59 10.04 8.19
CA LEU A 107 -3.73 9.15 7.40
C LEU A 107 -3.95 9.31 5.90
N ARG A 108 -5.21 9.43 5.45
CA ARG A 108 -5.51 9.66 4.03
C ARG A 108 -4.99 11.01 3.56
N ILE A 109 -5.18 12.09 4.34
CA ILE A 109 -4.62 13.42 4.02
C ILE A 109 -3.09 13.36 3.94
N LEU A 110 -2.44 12.61 4.83
CA LEU A 110 -0.99 12.40 4.77
C LEU A 110 -0.58 11.67 3.48
N SER A 111 -1.29 10.62 3.07
CA SER A 111 -1.06 9.92 1.81
C SER A 111 -1.17 10.87 0.60
N ILE A 112 -2.22 11.69 0.57
CA ILE A 112 -2.47 12.72 -0.46
C ILE A 112 -1.33 13.75 -0.49
N PHE A 113 -0.89 14.21 0.69
CA PHE A 113 0.21 15.15 0.81
C PHE A 113 1.52 14.57 0.25
N VAL A 114 1.82 13.31 0.55
CA VAL A 114 3.03 12.60 0.09
C VAL A 114 3.04 12.44 -1.44
N VAL A 115 1.92 12.04 -2.06
CA VAL A 115 1.85 11.95 -3.53
C VAL A 115 1.89 13.35 -4.19
N ALA A 116 1.28 14.37 -3.57
CA ALA A 116 1.35 15.75 -4.06
C ALA A 116 2.79 16.30 -4.04
N MET A 117 3.60 15.91 -3.05
CA MET A 117 5.03 16.23 -3.03
C MET A 117 5.78 15.64 -4.22
N SER A 118 5.45 14.41 -4.62
CA SER A 118 6.02 13.77 -5.82
C SER A 118 5.70 14.58 -7.07
N PHE A 119 4.44 14.99 -7.21
CA PHE A 119 3.97 15.83 -8.30
C PHE A 119 4.72 17.17 -8.36
N ILE A 120 4.89 17.85 -7.22
CA ILE A 120 5.61 19.13 -7.12
C ILE A 120 7.08 18.97 -7.50
N ILE A 121 7.75 17.92 -7.02
CA ILE A 121 9.17 17.66 -7.32
C ILE A 121 9.35 17.46 -8.83
N ILE A 122 8.53 16.59 -9.46
CA ILE A 122 8.59 16.35 -10.92
C ILE A 122 8.39 17.66 -11.69
N ARG A 123 7.39 18.45 -11.31
CA ARG A 123 7.10 19.73 -11.97
C ARG A 123 8.25 20.73 -11.84
N ASN A 124 8.84 20.83 -10.66
CA ASN A 124 9.94 21.77 -10.41
C ASN A 124 11.21 21.36 -11.18
N LEU A 125 11.49 20.07 -11.27
CA LEU A 125 12.67 19.55 -11.98
C LEU A 125 12.56 19.71 -13.50
N TYR A 126 11.36 19.58 -14.05
CA TYR A 126 11.10 19.67 -15.50
C TYR A 126 10.27 20.89 -15.87
N SER A 127 10.40 22.00 -15.13
CA SER A 127 9.59 23.21 -15.36
C SER A 127 9.75 23.78 -16.77
N SER A 128 10.95 23.65 -17.36
CA SER A 128 11.25 23.95 -18.77
C SER A 128 10.38 23.12 -19.72
N ALA A 129 10.50 21.80 -19.65
CA ALA A 129 9.75 20.88 -20.51
C ALA A 129 8.24 20.99 -20.27
N LEU A 130 7.81 21.17 -19.03
CA LEU A 130 6.40 21.27 -18.61
C LEU A 130 5.78 22.66 -18.84
N SER A 131 6.56 23.67 -19.25
CA SER A 131 6.00 24.96 -19.66
C SER A 131 5.09 24.82 -20.88
N ASN A 132 5.36 23.83 -21.73
CA ASN A 132 4.51 23.48 -22.87
C ASN A 132 3.28 22.68 -22.40
N SER A 133 2.07 23.15 -22.75
CA SER A 133 0.80 22.48 -22.43
C SER A 133 0.79 20.99 -22.83
N ARG A 134 1.43 20.63 -23.96
CA ARG A 134 1.49 19.22 -24.43
C ARG A 134 2.34 18.31 -23.52
N SER A 135 3.28 18.86 -22.75
CA SER A 135 4.09 18.09 -21.80
C SER A 135 3.34 17.87 -20.50
N ASN A 136 2.57 18.86 -20.05
CA ASN A 136 1.76 18.77 -18.83
C ASN A 136 0.75 17.63 -18.87
N PHE A 137 0.35 17.18 -20.07
CA PHE A 137 -0.52 16.01 -20.23
C PHE A 137 0.03 14.75 -19.56
N ILE A 138 1.36 14.55 -19.47
CA ILE A 138 1.92 13.35 -18.82
C ILE A 138 1.53 13.27 -17.33
N LEU A 139 1.26 14.41 -16.70
CA LEU A 139 0.85 14.47 -15.31
C LEU A 139 -0.63 14.07 -15.12
N VAL A 140 -1.41 14.00 -16.20
CA VAL A 140 -2.80 13.48 -16.16
C VAL A 140 -2.82 11.99 -15.81
N PHE A 141 -1.74 11.25 -16.08
CA PHE A 141 -1.66 9.83 -15.71
C PHE A 141 -1.60 9.59 -14.19
N PHE A 142 -1.40 10.63 -13.36
CA PHE A 142 -1.64 10.52 -11.91
C PHE A 142 -3.14 10.34 -11.55
N PHE A 143 -4.05 10.58 -12.50
CA PHE A 143 -5.48 10.35 -12.35
C PHE A 143 -5.94 8.98 -12.87
N ILE A 144 -5.00 8.10 -13.24
CA ILE A 144 -5.33 6.69 -13.49
C ILE A 144 -6.07 6.14 -12.25
N PRO A 145 -7.27 5.54 -12.41
CA PRO A 145 -8.11 5.13 -11.29
C PRO A 145 -7.40 4.34 -10.18
N SER A 146 -6.61 3.31 -10.50
CA SER A 146 -5.87 2.57 -9.49
C SER A 146 -4.90 3.46 -8.72
N ILE A 147 -4.07 4.24 -9.42
CA ILE A 147 -3.10 5.15 -8.82
C ILE A 147 -3.83 6.10 -7.88
N PHE A 148 -4.88 6.74 -8.39
CA PHE A 148 -5.70 7.70 -7.66
C PHE A 148 -6.29 7.09 -6.37
N VAL A 149 -6.86 5.89 -6.44
CA VAL A 149 -7.42 5.21 -5.26
C VAL A 149 -6.32 4.87 -4.26
N TRP A 150 -5.25 4.19 -4.68
CA TRP A 150 -4.18 3.74 -3.78
C TRP A 150 -3.36 4.89 -3.19
N THR A 151 -3.31 6.06 -3.83
CA THR A 151 -2.70 7.28 -3.28
C THR A 151 -3.66 8.15 -2.48
N THR A 152 -4.96 7.88 -2.53
CA THR A 152 -5.96 8.49 -1.63
C THR A 152 -6.03 7.77 -0.30
N LEU A 153 -5.95 6.43 -0.32
CA LEU A 153 -6.00 5.60 0.88
C LEU A 153 -4.72 5.77 1.72
N GLY A 154 -4.81 5.52 3.03
CA GLY A 154 -3.70 5.65 4.00
C GLY A 154 -2.66 4.52 3.89
N MET A 155 -2.20 4.26 2.67
CA MET A 155 -1.39 3.10 2.28
C MET A 155 0.07 3.48 1.99
N ARG A 156 0.95 2.47 1.88
CA ARG A 156 2.38 2.67 1.57
C ARG A 156 2.65 3.18 0.17
N GLU A 157 1.72 3.00 -0.77
CA GLU A 157 1.92 3.29 -2.20
C GLU A 157 2.31 4.75 -2.44
N SER A 158 1.67 5.70 -1.75
CA SER A 158 2.01 7.12 -1.85
C SER A 158 3.47 7.39 -1.47
N TYR A 159 3.96 6.73 -0.41
CA TYR A 159 5.37 6.81 0.02
C TYR A 159 6.31 6.25 -1.04
N LEU A 160 6.01 5.09 -1.61
CA LEU A 160 6.83 4.48 -2.65
C LEU A 160 6.99 5.41 -3.87
N LEU A 161 5.89 6.08 -4.27
CA LEU A 161 5.92 7.05 -5.37
C LEU A 161 6.85 8.23 -5.05
N LEU A 162 6.80 8.76 -3.83
CA LEU A 162 7.69 9.84 -3.40
C LEU A 162 9.15 9.40 -3.30
N GLU A 163 9.40 8.24 -2.70
CA GLU A 163 10.74 7.67 -2.50
C GLU A 163 11.45 7.44 -3.84
N ILE A 164 10.77 6.82 -4.81
CA ILE A 164 11.30 6.63 -6.16
C ILE A 164 11.49 7.97 -6.86
N THR A 165 10.55 8.92 -6.69
CA THR A 165 10.67 10.28 -7.23
C THR A 165 11.92 10.98 -6.70
N LEU A 166 12.20 10.90 -5.40
CA LEU A 166 13.39 11.46 -4.77
C LEU A 166 14.66 10.81 -5.33
N ILE A 167 14.68 9.49 -5.50
CA ILE A 167 15.86 8.78 -6.02
C ILE A 167 16.17 9.24 -7.46
N ILE A 168 15.18 9.23 -8.35
CA ILE A 168 15.39 9.66 -9.75
C ILE A 168 15.69 11.16 -9.82
N ALA A 169 15.05 11.99 -8.98
CA ALA A 169 15.36 13.41 -8.81
C ALA A 169 16.82 13.64 -8.40
N GLY A 170 17.35 12.82 -7.49
CA GLY A 170 18.74 12.85 -7.07
C GLY A 170 19.70 12.62 -8.24
N ILE A 171 19.39 11.65 -9.11
CA ILE A 171 20.17 11.35 -10.32
C ILE A 171 20.05 12.48 -11.36
N LYS A 172 18.88 13.10 -11.48
CA LYS A 172 18.67 14.28 -12.33
C LYS A 172 19.52 15.47 -11.87
N GLU A 173 19.49 15.79 -10.59
CA GLU A 173 20.31 16.86 -10.00
C GLU A 173 21.81 16.55 -10.10
N LEU A 174 22.21 15.28 -10.02
CA LEU A 174 23.57 14.83 -10.29
C LEU A 174 23.98 15.15 -11.74
N SER A 175 23.07 14.95 -12.68
CA SER A 175 23.27 15.25 -14.11
C SER A 175 23.42 16.75 -14.38
N ILE A 176 22.75 17.60 -13.58
CA ILE A 176 22.85 19.08 -13.63
C ILE A 176 24.02 19.60 -12.75
N ARG A 177 24.90 18.71 -12.26
CA ARG A 177 26.08 19.03 -11.42
C ARG A 177 25.76 19.66 -10.05
N ARG A 178 24.55 19.46 -9.52
CA ARG A 178 24.11 19.94 -8.20
C ARG A 178 24.30 18.86 -7.12
N SER A 179 25.55 18.51 -6.86
CA SER A 179 25.93 17.36 -6.02
C SER A 179 25.32 17.34 -4.61
N LYS A 180 25.11 18.50 -3.96
CA LYS A 180 24.54 18.57 -2.60
C LYS A 180 23.06 18.22 -2.58
N ARG A 181 22.28 18.75 -3.53
CA ARG A 181 20.85 18.43 -3.69
C ARG A 181 20.67 16.98 -4.12
N ALA A 182 21.52 16.52 -5.05
CA ALA A 182 21.58 15.14 -5.47
C ALA A 182 21.77 14.19 -4.28
N PHE A 183 22.79 14.44 -3.45
CA PHE A 183 23.04 13.65 -2.24
C PHE A 183 21.84 13.64 -1.29
N PHE A 184 21.24 14.79 -1.01
CA PHE A 184 20.09 14.88 -0.11
C PHE A 184 18.90 14.06 -0.60
N TYR A 185 18.56 14.17 -1.89
CA TYR A 185 17.47 13.41 -2.48
C TYR A 185 17.77 11.90 -2.51
N LEU A 186 18.99 11.49 -2.84
CA LEU A 186 19.40 10.09 -2.82
C LEU A 186 19.36 9.52 -1.40
N ALA A 187 19.96 10.19 -0.43
CA ALA A 187 20.05 9.72 0.96
C ALA A 187 18.66 9.57 1.60
N ILE A 188 17.79 10.58 1.46
CA ILE A 188 16.44 10.50 2.02
C ILE A 188 15.59 9.48 1.27
N GLY A 189 15.59 9.52 -0.07
CA GLY A 189 14.77 8.63 -0.87
C GLY A 189 15.11 7.15 -0.64
N THR A 190 16.39 6.81 -0.57
CA THR A 190 16.83 5.43 -0.36
C THR A 190 16.70 4.96 1.08
N TYR A 191 16.99 5.79 2.09
CA TYR A 191 16.72 5.43 3.49
C TYR A 191 15.23 5.22 3.76
N ALA A 192 14.38 6.08 3.19
CA ALA A 192 12.94 5.94 3.27
C ALA A 192 12.47 4.65 2.58
N LEU A 193 12.93 4.39 1.35
CA LEU A 193 12.59 3.16 0.64
C LEU A 193 13.05 1.89 1.37
N LEU A 194 14.25 1.91 1.94
CA LEU A 194 14.79 0.83 2.76
C LEU A 194 13.88 0.56 3.97
N SER A 195 13.36 1.62 4.58
CA SER A 195 12.47 1.56 5.74
C SER A 195 11.03 1.17 5.39
N THR A 196 10.56 1.51 4.18
CA THR A 196 9.19 1.26 3.71
C THR A 196 9.05 -0.11 3.04
N LYS A 197 9.94 -0.46 2.10
CA LYS A 197 9.88 -1.68 1.29
C LYS A 197 11.28 -2.14 0.88
N SER A 198 11.94 -2.87 1.77
CA SER A 198 13.35 -3.28 1.68
C SER A 198 13.72 -3.99 0.37
N TYR A 199 12.91 -4.94 -0.13
CA TYR A 199 13.25 -5.63 -1.38
C TYR A 199 13.37 -4.65 -2.57
N LEU A 200 12.55 -3.59 -2.58
CA LEU A 200 12.58 -2.60 -3.65
C LEU A 200 13.83 -1.72 -3.55
N TYR A 201 14.30 -1.45 -2.33
CA TYR A 201 15.63 -0.88 -2.11
C TYR A 201 16.73 -1.75 -2.70
N PHE A 202 16.71 -3.07 -2.50
CA PHE A 202 17.76 -3.95 -3.07
C PHE A 202 17.76 -3.96 -4.59
N VAL A 203 16.59 -3.88 -5.23
CA VAL A 203 16.49 -3.69 -6.69
C VAL A 203 17.19 -2.39 -7.10
N ILE A 204 16.89 -1.28 -6.43
CA ILE A 204 17.53 0.02 -6.70
C ILE A 204 19.03 -0.01 -6.42
N ALA A 205 19.46 -0.64 -5.33
CA ALA A 205 20.86 -0.80 -4.99
C ALA A 205 21.58 -1.54 -6.13
N ALA A 206 21.07 -2.69 -6.58
CA ALA A 206 21.65 -3.45 -7.70
C ALA A 206 21.77 -2.62 -8.99
N ILE A 207 20.73 -1.87 -9.36
CA ILE A 207 20.76 -0.99 -10.55
C ILE A 207 21.76 0.15 -10.36
N SER A 208 21.84 0.70 -9.15
CA SER A 208 22.78 1.78 -8.86
C SER A 208 24.24 1.34 -8.92
N LEU A 209 24.53 0.04 -8.72
CA LEU A 209 25.87 -0.51 -8.97
C LEU A 209 26.22 -0.41 -10.46
N ALA A 210 25.28 -0.78 -11.34
CA ALA A 210 25.44 -0.59 -12.78
C ALA A 210 25.59 0.90 -13.14
N LEU A 211 24.88 1.80 -12.45
CA LEU A 211 25.06 3.24 -12.61
C LEU A 211 26.47 3.69 -12.17
N VAL A 212 26.98 3.21 -11.03
CA VAL A 212 28.35 3.53 -10.58
C VAL A 212 29.38 3.07 -11.60
N LEU A 213 29.26 1.85 -12.12
CA LEU A 213 30.12 1.35 -13.20
C LEU A 213 30.00 2.22 -14.45
N PHE A 214 28.78 2.58 -14.85
CA PHE A 214 28.54 3.49 -15.97
C PHE A 214 29.24 4.86 -15.76
N LEU A 215 29.13 5.46 -14.58
CA LEU A 215 29.81 6.71 -14.25
C LEU A 215 31.34 6.56 -14.28
N PHE A 216 31.86 5.42 -13.84
CA PHE A 216 33.29 5.12 -13.88
C PHE A 216 33.80 4.99 -15.32
N PHE A 217 33.14 4.19 -16.16
CA PHE A 217 33.55 3.99 -17.56
C PHE A 217 33.38 5.24 -18.43
N THR A 218 32.41 6.09 -18.11
CA THR A 218 32.23 7.39 -18.79
C THR A 218 33.17 8.47 -18.27
N GLN A 219 34.12 8.12 -17.39
CA GLN A 219 35.09 9.04 -16.76
C GLN A 219 34.40 10.26 -16.13
N ASP A 220 33.22 10.05 -15.54
CA ASP A 220 32.56 11.12 -14.80
C ASP A 220 33.34 11.45 -13.53
N ARG A 221 33.05 12.60 -12.92
CA ARG A 221 33.77 13.07 -11.73
C ARG A 221 33.65 12.06 -10.61
N VAL A 222 34.77 11.75 -9.95
CA VAL A 222 34.82 10.92 -8.73
C VAL A 222 33.82 11.40 -7.67
N LYS A 223 33.59 12.72 -7.60
CA LYS A 223 32.56 13.32 -6.74
C LYS A 223 31.16 12.74 -6.98
N ASN A 224 30.77 12.49 -8.23
CA ASN A 224 29.46 11.96 -8.58
C ASN A 224 29.34 10.50 -8.17
N ILE A 225 30.40 9.71 -8.38
CA ILE A 225 30.51 8.33 -7.88
C ILE A 225 30.35 8.33 -6.36
N ALA A 226 31.10 9.18 -5.65
CA ALA A 226 31.00 9.32 -4.20
C ALA A 226 29.58 9.70 -3.74
N VAL A 227 28.90 10.63 -4.43
CA VAL A 227 27.52 11.02 -4.10
C VAL A 227 26.55 9.84 -4.23
N VAL A 228 26.67 9.05 -5.30
CA VAL A 228 25.81 7.87 -5.51
C VAL A 228 26.13 6.80 -4.46
N THR A 229 27.40 6.48 -4.24
CA THR A 229 27.82 5.47 -3.27
C THR A 229 27.42 5.85 -1.84
N LEU A 230 27.69 7.09 -1.42
CA LEU A 230 27.32 7.56 -0.09
C LEU A 230 25.80 7.68 0.07
N GLY A 231 25.12 8.23 -0.94
CA GLY A 231 23.70 8.51 -0.91
C GLY A 231 22.81 7.26 -0.96
N ILE A 232 23.22 6.21 -1.67
CA ILE A 232 22.39 4.99 -1.85
C ILE A 232 22.80 3.87 -0.89
N TYR A 233 24.08 3.76 -0.54
CA TYR A 233 24.58 2.64 0.26
C TYR A 233 24.97 3.07 1.67
N LEU A 234 25.98 3.92 1.81
CA LEU A 234 26.61 4.14 3.11
C LEU A 234 25.66 4.82 4.10
N VAL A 235 25.02 5.92 3.70
CA VAL A 235 24.14 6.68 4.59
C VAL A 235 22.87 5.91 4.95
N PRO A 236 22.12 5.32 3.99
CA PRO A 236 20.94 4.53 4.31
C PRO A 236 21.24 3.34 5.23
N MET A 237 22.34 2.62 4.99
CA MET A 237 22.72 1.48 5.82
C MET A 237 23.19 1.91 7.22
N ALA A 238 23.95 3.00 7.33
CA ALA A 238 24.35 3.55 8.62
C ALA A 238 23.13 4.03 9.42
N LEU A 239 22.21 4.75 8.79
CA LEU A 239 20.96 5.19 9.42
C LEU A 239 20.10 4.01 9.83
N LEU A 240 20.00 2.96 8.99
CA LEU A 240 19.28 1.73 9.35
C LEU A 240 19.93 1.05 10.55
N GLY A 241 21.26 0.88 10.55
CA GLY A 241 21.99 0.23 11.65
C GLY A 241 21.84 0.94 12.99
N VAL A 242 21.68 2.28 12.99
CA VAL A 242 21.48 3.07 14.22
C VAL A 242 20.01 3.14 14.63
N SER A 243 19.06 3.00 13.70
CA SER A 243 17.63 3.24 13.96
C SER A 243 16.76 1.98 14.08
N ALA A 244 17.20 0.85 13.52
CA ALA A 244 16.42 -0.38 13.47
C ALA A 244 16.62 -1.22 14.73
N SER A 245 15.52 -1.78 15.26
CA SER A 245 15.60 -2.79 16.31
C SER A 245 16.06 -4.14 15.72
N PRO A 246 16.62 -5.05 16.55
CA PRO A 246 16.95 -6.41 16.10
C PRO A 246 15.75 -7.14 15.47
N SER A 247 14.54 -6.92 16.00
CA SER A 247 13.29 -7.44 15.45
C SER A 247 12.97 -6.90 14.06
N ALA A 248 13.14 -5.58 13.83
CA ALA A 248 12.92 -4.96 12.53
C ALA A 248 13.92 -5.46 11.48
N ILE A 249 15.19 -5.61 11.87
CA ILE A 249 16.25 -6.16 11.01
C ILE A 249 15.94 -7.62 10.65
N ARG A 250 15.58 -8.46 11.63
CA ARG A 250 15.18 -9.85 11.39
C ARG A 250 13.99 -9.95 10.43
N ASN A 251 12.94 -9.15 10.66
CA ASN A 251 11.76 -9.14 9.80
C ASN A 251 12.07 -8.63 8.39
N MET A 252 12.99 -7.67 8.27
CA MET A 252 13.49 -7.19 6.99
C MET A 252 14.22 -8.29 6.21
N PHE A 253 15.14 -9.02 6.85
CA PHE A 253 15.83 -10.16 6.23
C PHE A 253 14.88 -11.31 5.88
N LEU A 254 13.95 -11.65 6.78
CA LEU A 254 12.93 -12.66 6.50
C LEU A 254 12.05 -12.25 5.32
N GLY A 255 11.60 -11.00 5.25
CA GLY A 255 10.80 -10.50 4.13
C GLY A 255 11.54 -10.44 2.79
N ILE A 256 12.88 -10.46 2.80
CA ILE A 256 13.71 -10.55 1.58
C ILE A 256 13.80 -12.00 1.10
N PHE A 257 13.97 -12.96 2.01
CA PHE A 257 14.23 -14.36 1.66
C PHE A 257 12.98 -15.26 1.68
N HIS A 258 11.89 -14.82 2.31
CA HIS A 258 10.63 -15.56 2.43
C HIS A 258 9.49 -14.64 1.96
N SER A 259 9.15 -14.72 0.67
CA SER A 259 8.15 -13.87 0.02
C SER A 259 6.70 -14.14 0.41
N ASP A 260 6.45 -15.12 1.29
CA ASP A 260 5.09 -15.48 1.68
C ASP A 260 4.61 -14.65 2.86
N THR A 261 3.85 -13.61 2.53
CA THR A 261 2.96 -12.88 3.45
C THR A 261 1.95 -13.80 4.15
N ALA A 262 1.74 -15.02 3.66
CA ALA A 262 0.95 -16.06 4.35
C ALA A 262 1.67 -16.72 5.55
N SER A 263 3.01 -16.69 5.59
CA SER A 263 3.79 -17.35 6.65
C SER A 263 3.89 -16.55 7.94
N VAL A 264 3.62 -15.24 7.91
CA VAL A 264 3.63 -14.41 9.13
C VAL A 264 2.38 -14.68 9.96
N THR A 265 1.23 -14.89 9.32
CA THR A 265 -0.01 -15.33 9.99
C THR A 265 0.14 -16.75 10.56
N ASN A 266 0.87 -17.63 9.87
CA ASN A 266 1.12 -19.00 10.34
C ASN A 266 2.19 -19.13 11.44
N ARG A 267 2.96 -18.07 11.78
CA ARG A 267 3.97 -18.13 12.86
C ARG A 267 3.51 -17.54 14.19
N ILE A 268 2.30 -16.96 14.23
CA ILE A 268 1.66 -16.50 15.48
C ILE A 268 1.18 -17.69 16.33
N SER A 269 1.15 -18.91 15.78
CA SER A 269 0.75 -20.13 16.51
C SER A 269 1.85 -20.75 17.38
N GLU A 270 3.10 -20.27 17.35
CA GLU A 270 4.21 -20.92 18.07
C GLU A 270 4.50 -20.33 19.47
N GLU A 271 3.85 -19.24 19.88
CA GLU A 271 3.88 -18.79 21.28
C GLU A 271 2.48 -18.89 21.91
N GLY A 272 2.21 -20.06 22.51
CA GLY A 272 1.27 -20.18 23.62
C GLY A 272 -0.17 -20.63 23.33
N LEU A 273 -0.42 -21.48 22.32
CA LEU A 273 -1.69 -22.22 22.22
C LEU A 273 -1.43 -23.72 22.17
N THR A 274 -1.39 -24.37 23.32
CA THR A 274 -1.52 -25.83 23.42
C THR A 274 -2.98 -26.22 23.27
N ILE A 275 -3.30 -26.90 22.17
CA ILE A 275 -4.63 -27.47 21.90
C ILE A 275 -4.55 -28.96 22.27
N ASP A 276 -5.18 -29.35 23.37
CA ASP A 276 -5.43 -30.76 23.66
C ASP A 276 -6.77 -31.17 23.04
N VAL A 277 -6.73 -32.18 22.18
CA VAL A 277 -7.92 -32.78 21.57
C VAL A 277 -8.30 -34.01 22.39
N LEU A 278 -9.27 -33.86 23.29
CA LEU A 278 -9.93 -35.01 23.93
C LEU A 278 -11.34 -35.17 23.35
N ASN A 279 -11.62 -36.36 22.81
CA ASN A 279 -12.95 -36.86 22.45
C ASN A 279 -13.82 -35.88 21.66
N GLY A 280 -13.37 -35.47 20.47
CA GLY A 280 -14.22 -34.80 19.47
C GLY A 280 -14.76 -33.43 19.87
N THR A 281 -14.22 -32.81 20.91
CA THR A 281 -14.61 -31.47 21.37
C THR A 281 -13.39 -30.55 21.37
N CYS A 282 -13.39 -29.47 20.57
CA CYS A 282 -12.32 -28.47 20.62
C CYS A 282 -12.45 -27.62 21.89
N ILE A 283 -11.59 -27.87 22.88
CA ILE A 283 -11.45 -27.01 24.06
C ILE A 283 -10.24 -26.09 23.82
N ALA A 284 -10.49 -24.79 23.60
CA ALA A 284 -9.44 -23.79 23.60
C ALA A 284 -9.23 -23.29 25.03
N THR A 285 -8.21 -23.79 25.72
CA THR A 285 -7.82 -23.28 27.04
C THR A 285 -6.94 -22.04 26.85
N LEU A 286 -7.46 -20.87 27.22
CA LEU A 286 -6.71 -19.62 27.17
C LEU A 286 -5.94 -19.44 28.48
N THR A 287 -4.69 -19.90 28.54
CA THR A 287 -3.81 -19.72 29.70
C THR A 287 -3.05 -18.39 29.58
N GLY A 288 -3.57 -17.34 30.21
CA GLY A 288 -2.91 -16.03 30.30
C GLY A 288 -3.72 -15.00 31.07
N SER A 289 -3.05 -14.06 31.75
CA SER A 289 -3.69 -12.96 32.45
C SER A 289 -4.22 -11.92 31.45
N ILE A 290 -5.53 -11.72 31.44
CA ILE A 290 -6.19 -10.68 30.63
C ILE A 290 -6.25 -9.39 31.46
N THR A 291 -5.42 -8.40 31.13
CA THR A 291 -5.57 -7.05 31.67
C THR A 291 -6.59 -6.28 30.82
N VAL A 292 -7.82 -6.17 31.32
CA VAL A 292 -8.90 -5.40 30.66
C VAL A 292 -8.63 -3.90 30.87
N VAL A 293 -8.04 -3.23 29.88
CA VAL A 293 -7.95 -1.76 29.87
C VAL A 293 -9.30 -1.21 29.38
N GLY A 294 -10.03 -0.56 30.27
CA GLY A 294 -11.37 -0.06 29.99
C GLY A 294 -11.35 1.15 29.07
N HIS A 295 -11.57 0.94 27.78
CA HIS A 295 -12.29 1.84 26.87
C HIS A 295 -12.64 1.02 25.61
N GLY A 296 -13.91 1.07 25.18
CA GLY A 296 -14.50 0.06 24.29
C GLY A 296 -13.83 -0.12 22.93
N GLU A 297 -13.00 -1.16 22.82
CA GLU A 297 -12.44 -1.65 21.57
C GLU A 297 -12.75 -3.13 21.35
N ILE A 298 -13.00 -3.46 20.08
CA ILE A 298 -13.19 -4.82 19.56
C ILE A 298 -11.80 -5.44 19.36
N LEU A 299 -11.47 -6.46 20.15
CA LEU A 299 -10.33 -7.33 19.88
C LEU A 299 -10.72 -8.34 18.80
N GLN A 300 -10.02 -8.35 17.67
CA GLN A 300 -10.01 -9.47 16.73
C GLN A 300 -8.78 -10.32 17.03
N ASN A 301 -8.98 -11.58 17.40
CA ASN A 301 -7.91 -12.56 17.52
C ASN A 301 -8.18 -13.68 16.50
N MET A 302 -7.17 -14.06 15.73
CA MET A 302 -7.25 -15.13 14.73
C MET A 302 -6.55 -16.38 15.28
N GLY A 303 -7.34 -17.38 15.65
CA GLY A 303 -6.84 -18.72 15.99
C GLY A 303 -7.18 -19.72 14.90
N ARG A 304 -6.28 -20.67 14.65
CA ARG A 304 -6.46 -21.76 13.68
C ARG A 304 -6.43 -23.08 14.42
N CYS A 305 -7.44 -23.91 14.24
CA CYS A 305 -7.48 -25.28 14.78
C CYS A 305 -7.76 -26.28 13.66
N THR A 306 -7.32 -27.51 13.83
CA THR A 306 -7.57 -28.62 12.91
C THR A 306 -8.39 -29.68 13.64
N ASP A 307 -9.51 -30.06 13.04
CA ASP A 307 -10.37 -31.17 13.49
C ASP A 307 -9.64 -32.52 13.31
N VAL A 308 -10.09 -33.56 14.03
CA VAL A 308 -9.66 -34.97 13.91
C VAL A 308 -9.73 -35.55 12.48
N ASN A 309 -10.50 -34.94 11.59
CA ASN A 309 -10.60 -35.25 10.15
C ASN A 309 -9.69 -34.38 9.27
N ASN A 310 -8.74 -33.66 9.88
CA ASN A 310 -7.77 -32.80 9.21
C ASN A 310 -8.39 -31.58 8.49
N GLN A 311 -9.61 -31.19 8.86
CA GLN A 311 -10.24 -29.95 8.38
C GLN A 311 -9.81 -28.75 9.22
N THR A 312 -9.37 -27.68 8.55
CA THR A 312 -8.90 -26.46 9.20
C THR A 312 -10.07 -25.54 9.52
N ILE A 313 -10.25 -25.18 10.78
CA ILE A 313 -11.24 -24.23 11.29
C ILE A 313 -10.52 -22.92 11.66
N GLU A 314 -10.97 -21.82 11.05
CA GLU A 314 -10.53 -20.46 11.40
C GLU A 314 -11.57 -19.83 12.32
N ILE A 315 -11.15 -19.39 13.50
CA ILE A 315 -12.02 -18.76 14.50
C ILE A 315 -11.91 -17.25 14.35
N PHE A 316 -13.04 -16.59 14.01
CA PHE A 316 -13.18 -15.13 14.01
C PHE A 316 -14.07 -14.70 15.18
N GLY A 317 -13.49 -14.08 16.21
CA GLY A 317 -14.23 -13.57 17.37
C GLY A 317 -14.03 -12.06 17.58
N THR A 318 -15.10 -11.38 17.99
CA THR A 318 -15.12 -9.97 18.46
C THR A 318 -15.66 -9.97 19.89
N LEU A 319 -14.88 -9.50 20.87
CA LEU A 319 -15.35 -9.31 22.25
C LEU A 319 -15.98 -7.91 22.39
N ALA A 320 -17.25 -7.84 22.81
CA ALA A 320 -17.93 -6.61 23.22
C ALA A 320 -18.45 -6.74 24.66
N LYS A 321 -18.24 -5.71 25.48
CA LYS A 321 -18.73 -5.63 26.87
C LYS A 321 -20.19 -5.17 26.87
N THR A 322 -21.13 -6.05 27.22
CA THR A 322 -22.56 -5.71 27.33
C THR A 322 -22.93 -5.16 28.71
N ARG A 323 -23.46 -3.95 28.77
CA ARG A 323 -24.54 -3.56 29.71
C ARG A 323 -25.59 -2.79 28.92
N GLY A 324 -26.76 -3.39 28.73
CA GLY A 324 -27.93 -2.79 28.08
C GLY A 324 -28.18 -3.34 26.68
N SER A 325 -29.31 -4.03 26.52
CA SER A 325 -29.83 -4.52 25.23
C SER A 325 -30.07 -3.37 24.26
N ALA A 326 -29.46 -3.44 23.08
CA ALA A 326 -29.87 -2.68 21.91
C ALA A 326 -30.11 -3.66 20.76
N SER A 327 -31.34 -3.64 20.23
CA SER A 327 -31.74 -4.42 19.06
C SER A 327 -31.34 -3.70 17.78
N THR A 328 -30.44 -4.31 17.01
CA THR A 328 -30.23 -4.02 15.58
C THR A 328 -29.81 -5.33 14.91
N GLY A 329 -30.38 -5.61 13.73
CA GLY A 329 -30.16 -6.85 12.98
C GLY A 329 -28.68 -7.17 12.78
N GLY A 330 -28.19 -8.14 13.56
CA GLY A 330 -26.80 -8.56 13.67
C GLY A 330 -26.65 -9.30 15.00
N ARG A 331 -26.47 -10.62 14.92
CA ARG A 331 -26.44 -11.61 16.01
C ARG A 331 -25.94 -11.11 17.38
N VAL A 332 -26.69 -11.47 18.42
CA VAL A 332 -26.26 -11.43 19.83
C VAL A 332 -25.47 -12.70 20.14
N ILE A 333 -24.22 -12.56 20.58
CA ILE A 333 -23.49 -13.65 21.24
C ILE A 333 -23.85 -13.55 22.73
N THR A 334 -24.64 -14.49 23.24
CA THR A 334 -24.94 -14.57 24.67
C THR A 334 -23.83 -15.38 25.36
N ILE A 335 -22.99 -14.70 26.13
CA ILE A 335 -22.01 -15.36 27.02
C ILE A 335 -22.69 -15.53 28.37
N THR A 336 -23.18 -16.74 28.67
CA THR A 336 -23.59 -17.11 30.03
C THR A 336 -22.39 -17.65 30.80
N GLY A 337 -21.86 -16.86 31.72
CA GLY A 337 -20.96 -17.34 32.76
C GLY A 337 -21.66 -17.29 34.11
N THR A 338 -21.84 -18.42 34.77
CA THR A 338 -22.22 -18.47 36.19
C THR A 338 -20.95 -18.45 37.03
N GLY A 339 -20.63 -17.29 37.61
CA GLY A 339 -19.55 -17.15 38.57
C GLY A 339 -19.99 -16.29 39.75
N THR A 340 -20.21 -16.91 40.90
CA THR A 340 -20.33 -16.19 42.18
C THR A 340 -18.96 -16.20 42.85
N GLY A 341 -18.28 -15.06 42.89
CA GLY A 341 -17.03 -14.92 43.63
C GLY A 341 -16.51 -13.49 43.67
N THR A 342 -16.47 -12.91 44.87
CA THR A 342 -15.69 -11.70 45.17
C THR A 342 -14.29 -12.13 45.61
N GLY A 343 -13.30 -11.98 44.75
CA GLY A 343 -11.90 -12.25 45.07
C GLY A 343 -11.07 -12.63 43.84
N THR A 344 -9.76 -12.34 43.88
CA THR A 344 -8.76 -12.72 42.88
C THR A 344 -8.67 -14.24 42.76
N GLY A 345 -9.48 -14.83 41.87
CA GLY A 345 -9.48 -16.27 41.59
C GLY A 345 -9.33 -16.54 40.10
N THR A 346 -8.47 -17.49 39.75
CA THR A 346 -8.43 -18.14 38.44
C THR A 346 -9.71 -18.95 38.26
N GLY A 347 -10.63 -18.46 37.44
CA GLY A 347 -11.83 -19.19 37.07
C GLY A 347 -11.61 -20.01 35.80
N THR A 348 -11.87 -21.31 35.86
CA THR A 348 -12.07 -22.15 34.67
C THR A 348 -13.53 -22.06 34.25
N GLY A 349 -13.78 -21.48 33.08
CA GLY A 349 -15.11 -21.45 32.46
C GLY A 349 -15.14 -22.36 31.25
N THR A 350 -16.09 -23.30 31.21
CA THR A 350 -16.41 -24.05 30.01
C THR A 350 -17.23 -23.17 29.08
N VAL A 351 -16.68 -22.82 27.91
CA VAL A 351 -17.43 -22.13 26.86
C VAL A 351 -18.04 -23.21 25.97
N SER A 352 -19.32 -23.49 26.17
CA SER A 352 -20.11 -24.24 25.18
C SER A 352 -20.53 -23.27 24.08
N VAL A 353 -19.80 -23.29 22.95
CA VAL A 353 -20.24 -22.65 21.72
C VAL A 353 -21.24 -23.59 21.05
N THR A 354 -22.53 -23.30 21.12
CA THR A 354 -23.49 -23.85 20.16
C THR A 354 -23.25 -23.16 18.82
N GLU A 355 -22.50 -23.79 17.91
CA GLU A 355 -22.33 -23.33 16.53
C GLU A 355 -23.63 -23.54 15.74
N ASP A 356 -24.64 -22.70 15.95
CA ASP A 356 -25.70 -22.48 14.93
C ASP A 356 -25.24 -21.44 13.89
N GLY A 357 -23.93 -21.36 13.64
CA GLY A 357 -23.26 -20.30 12.91
C GLY A 357 -22.52 -20.79 11.67
N VAL A 358 -23.18 -20.64 10.52
CA VAL A 358 -22.63 -20.88 9.18
C VAL A 358 -21.25 -20.22 8.97
N LYS A 359 -20.23 -21.02 8.64
CA LYS A 359 -18.92 -20.56 8.15
C LYS A 359 -18.98 -20.38 6.64
N LEU A 360 -18.86 -19.14 6.14
CA LEU A 360 -18.77 -18.84 4.71
C LEU A 360 -17.29 -18.68 4.32
N LYS A 361 -16.81 -19.50 3.38
CA LYS A 361 -15.44 -19.39 2.84
C LYS A 361 -15.47 -18.59 1.54
N PHE A 362 -14.80 -17.44 1.52
CA PHE A 362 -14.77 -16.54 0.37
C PHE A 362 -13.38 -16.53 -0.28
N ASN A 363 -13.33 -16.78 -1.58
CA ASN A 363 -12.11 -16.60 -2.38
C ASN A 363 -12.28 -15.37 -3.28
N GLY A 364 -11.70 -14.23 -2.89
CA GLY A 364 -11.55 -13.07 -3.80
C GLY A 364 -12.70 -12.07 -3.87
N ASP A 365 -13.77 -12.25 -3.09
CA ASP A 365 -14.98 -11.41 -3.11
C ASP A 365 -15.14 -10.49 -1.89
N THR A 366 -14.11 -10.35 -1.06
CA THR A 366 -14.16 -9.51 0.16
C THR A 366 -14.60 -8.08 -0.13
N THR A 367 -14.12 -7.50 -1.23
CA THR A 367 -14.52 -6.14 -1.65
C THR A 367 -16.01 -6.07 -1.99
N LEU A 368 -16.56 -7.08 -2.68
CA LEU A 368 -17.99 -7.11 -3.02
C LEU A 368 -18.84 -7.18 -1.75
N ILE A 369 -18.48 -8.05 -0.81
CA ILE A 369 -19.20 -8.21 0.46
C ILE A 369 -19.17 -6.93 1.26
N VAL A 370 -17.97 -6.37 1.52
CA VAL A 370 -17.81 -5.17 2.33
C VAL A 370 -18.53 -3.98 1.68
N LEU A 371 -18.47 -3.87 0.35
CA LEU A 371 -19.13 -2.80 -0.38
C LEU A 371 -20.65 -2.94 -0.35
N TYR A 372 -21.19 -4.14 -0.58
CA TYR A 372 -22.63 -4.41 -0.47
C TYR A 372 -23.15 -4.17 0.95
N SER A 373 -22.45 -4.70 1.96
CA SER A 373 -22.79 -4.47 3.37
C SER A 373 -22.74 -2.99 3.72
N PHE A 374 -21.75 -2.24 3.23
CA PHE A 374 -21.67 -0.80 3.47
C PHE A 374 -22.83 -0.05 2.83
N LEU A 375 -23.14 -0.31 1.55
CA LEU A 375 -24.23 0.35 0.82
C LEU A 375 -25.59 0.08 1.47
N THR A 376 -25.79 -1.15 1.95
CA THR A 376 -27.01 -1.56 2.65
C THR A 376 -27.12 -0.92 4.04
N ALA A 377 -26.02 -0.88 4.79
CA ALA A 377 -26.00 -0.29 6.13
C ALA A 377 -26.03 1.25 6.12
N ASN A 378 -25.56 1.90 5.04
CA ASN A 378 -25.41 3.35 4.95
C ASN A 378 -26.07 3.93 3.68
N PRO A 379 -27.38 3.73 3.46
CA PRO A 379 -28.06 4.09 2.21
C PRO A 379 -28.05 5.61 1.93
N ASN A 380 -27.90 6.42 2.97
CA ASN A 380 -27.90 7.89 2.88
C ASN A 380 -26.50 8.51 2.76
N SER A 381 -25.44 7.70 2.77
CA SER A 381 -24.07 8.18 2.61
C SER A 381 -23.86 8.82 1.24
N ASN A 382 -22.95 9.79 1.15
CA ASN A 382 -22.62 10.46 -0.12
C ASN A 382 -22.15 9.46 -1.19
N LEU A 383 -21.39 8.44 -0.77
CA LEU A 383 -20.94 7.37 -1.63
C LEU A 383 -22.10 6.51 -2.14
N ALA A 384 -23.04 6.11 -1.28
CA ALA A 384 -24.21 5.34 -1.69
C ALA A 384 -25.11 6.11 -2.67
N LYS A 385 -25.31 7.41 -2.42
CA LYS A 385 -26.03 8.30 -3.34
C LYS A 385 -25.35 8.38 -4.70
N ALA A 386 -24.04 8.61 -4.74
CA ALA A 386 -23.27 8.64 -5.97
C ALA A 386 -23.34 7.29 -6.72
N PHE A 387 -23.21 6.18 -6.00
CA PHE A 387 -23.23 4.84 -6.60
C PHE A 387 -24.61 4.47 -7.17
N ARG A 388 -25.70 4.92 -6.54
CA ARG A 388 -27.05 4.78 -7.09
C ARG A 388 -27.25 5.61 -8.35
N VAL A 389 -26.82 6.88 -8.35
CA VAL A 389 -26.91 7.76 -9.54
C VAL A 389 -26.12 7.18 -10.72
N LEU A 390 -24.98 6.55 -10.46
CA LEU A 390 -24.16 5.91 -11.48
C LEU A 390 -24.62 4.50 -11.88
N GLY A 391 -25.71 3.97 -11.28
CA GLY A 391 -26.19 2.60 -11.51
C GLY A 391 -25.24 1.49 -11.01
N ILE A 392 -24.21 1.86 -10.23
CA ILE A 392 -23.22 0.94 -9.68
C ILE A 392 -23.83 0.14 -8.52
N ALA A 393 -24.68 0.77 -7.71
CA ALA A 393 -25.34 0.11 -6.58
C ALA A 393 -26.21 -1.07 -7.04
N ASP A 394 -27.05 -0.85 -8.06
CA ASP A 394 -27.92 -1.89 -8.63
C ASP A 394 -27.11 -3.02 -9.26
N LYS A 395 -25.97 -2.70 -9.88
CA LYS A 395 -25.05 -3.69 -10.44
C LYS A 395 -24.37 -4.52 -9.34
N ILE A 396 -23.97 -3.91 -8.23
CA ILE A 396 -23.41 -4.61 -7.06
C ILE A 396 -24.46 -5.54 -6.46
N GLU A 397 -25.70 -5.06 -6.29
CA GLU A 397 -26.80 -5.86 -5.77
C GLU A 397 -27.13 -7.04 -6.69
N LYS A 398 -27.21 -6.81 -8.01
CA LYS A 398 -27.42 -7.89 -8.99
C LYS A 398 -26.34 -8.98 -8.89
N ILE A 399 -25.08 -8.60 -8.77
CA ILE A 399 -23.95 -9.53 -8.70
C ILE A 399 -23.89 -10.24 -7.34
N TRP A 400 -24.28 -9.55 -6.27
CA TRP A 400 -24.48 -10.15 -4.96
C TRP A 400 -25.54 -11.26 -5.02
N GLN A 401 -26.70 -10.97 -5.59
CA GLN A 401 -27.78 -11.95 -5.75
C GLN A 401 -27.37 -13.12 -6.66
N GLU A 402 -26.63 -12.85 -7.74
CA GLU A 402 -26.08 -13.89 -8.62
C GLU A 402 -25.14 -14.85 -7.85
N LYS A 403 -24.20 -14.33 -7.06
CA LYS A 403 -23.29 -15.17 -6.27
C LYS A 403 -24.00 -15.95 -5.15
N ILE A 404 -25.03 -15.39 -4.53
CA ILE A 404 -25.89 -16.14 -3.59
C ILE A 404 -26.62 -17.26 -4.34
N SER A 405 -27.22 -16.97 -5.50
CA SER A 405 -28.00 -17.94 -6.28
C SER A 405 -27.17 -19.10 -6.83
N LEU A 406 -25.90 -18.84 -7.20
CA LEU A 406 -24.94 -19.85 -7.64
C LEU A 406 -24.44 -20.74 -6.49
N GLY A 407 -24.88 -20.47 -5.25
CA GLY A 407 -24.46 -21.19 -4.06
C GLY A 407 -23.01 -20.90 -3.67
N LEU A 408 -22.31 -20.00 -4.37
CA LEU A 408 -20.94 -19.57 -4.08
C LEU A 408 -20.83 -18.85 -2.73
N ILE A 409 -21.97 -18.49 -2.17
CA ILE A 409 -22.18 -18.00 -0.82
C ILE A 409 -23.24 -18.92 -0.15
N SER A 410 -23.00 -20.23 -0.07
CA SER A 410 -23.90 -21.16 0.62
C SER A 410 -23.21 -21.94 1.75
N ALA A 411 -24.01 -22.24 2.78
CA ALA A 411 -23.61 -22.87 4.04
C ALA A 411 -23.38 -24.39 3.97
N THR A 412 -23.95 -25.04 2.96
CA THR A 412 -24.23 -26.48 2.97
C THR A 412 -23.79 -27.22 1.71
N LYS A 413 -23.15 -26.51 0.77
CA LYS A 413 -22.61 -27.10 -0.46
C LYS A 413 -21.11 -26.84 -0.52
N GLU A 414 -20.32 -27.89 -0.73
CA GLU A 414 -19.02 -27.70 -1.38
C GLU A 414 -19.30 -27.14 -2.76
N VAL A 415 -19.13 -25.84 -2.90
CA VAL A 415 -19.44 -25.13 -4.13
C VAL A 415 -18.28 -25.28 -5.09
N GLY A 416 -18.58 -25.53 -6.36
CA GLY A 416 -17.59 -25.54 -7.43
C GLY A 416 -16.74 -24.27 -7.43
N SER A 417 -15.47 -24.39 -7.83
CA SER A 417 -14.52 -23.27 -7.78
C SER A 417 -14.98 -22.13 -8.69
N ASP A 418 -15.37 -21.00 -8.11
CA ASP A 418 -15.54 -19.76 -8.86
C ASP A 418 -14.18 -19.15 -9.16
N ASN A 419 -13.80 -19.19 -10.44
CA ASN A 419 -12.57 -18.58 -10.94
C ASN A 419 -12.76 -17.11 -11.35
N SER A 420 -13.93 -16.49 -11.10
CA SER A 420 -14.25 -15.12 -11.53
C SER A 420 -13.72 -14.00 -10.61
N GLY A 421 -13.20 -14.35 -9.42
CA GLY A 421 -12.63 -13.41 -8.46
C GLY A 421 -11.24 -12.86 -8.86
N ILE A 422 -10.84 -11.72 -8.29
CA ILE A 422 -9.50 -11.13 -8.53
C ILE A 422 -8.38 -12.04 -8.01
N SER A 423 -8.64 -12.82 -6.97
CA SER A 423 -7.66 -13.73 -6.38
C SER A 423 -7.48 -15.05 -7.14
N SER A 424 -8.44 -15.44 -7.98
CA SER A 424 -8.35 -16.65 -8.81
C SER A 424 -7.60 -16.38 -10.12
N TYR A 425 -7.56 -15.14 -10.62
CA TYR A 425 -6.68 -14.79 -11.72
C TYR A 425 -5.26 -14.56 -11.23
N LYS A 426 -4.42 -15.58 -11.43
CA LYS A 426 -3.00 -15.55 -11.11
C LYS A 426 -2.18 -15.43 -12.38
N ILE A 427 -1.26 -14.47 -12.40
CA ILE A 427 -0.28 -14.35 -13.49
C ILE A 427 0.67 -15.54 -13.39
N ARG A 428 0.92 -16.23 -14.51
CA ARG A 428 1.86 -17.35 -14.56
C ARG A 428 3.24 -16.89 -14.10
N LYS A 429 3.90 -17.63 -13.21
CA LYS A 429 5.26 -17.32 -12.76
C LYS A 429 6.27 -17.62 -13.85
N GLY A 430 7.23 -16.72 -14.05
CA GLY A 430 8.49 -17.05 -14.72
C GLY A 430 9.35 -17.98 -13.85
N SER A 431 10.22 -18.76 -14.47
CA SER A 431 11.20 -19.62 -13.78
C SER A 431 12.60 -19.05 -13.93
N VAL A 432 13.36 -18.98 -12.83
CA VAL A 432 14.76 -18.53 -12.86
C VAL A 432 15.65 -19.44 -13.72
N GLY A 433 15.30 -20.73 -13.83
CA GLY A 433 16.04 -21.69 -14.65
C GLY A 433 15.82 -21.54 -16.17
N ASN A 434 14.86 -20.72 -16.61
CA ASN A 434 14.60 -20.44 -18.02
C ASN A 434 14.33 -18.93 -18.23
N PRO A 435 15.33 -18.12 -18.58
CA PRO A 435 15.20 -16.66 -18.62
C PRO A 435 14.15 -16.16 -19.64
N PHE A 436 13.92 -16.89 -20.73
CA PHE A 436 12.88 -16.53 -21.70
C PHE A 436 11.47 -16.74 -21.17
N SER A 437 11.29 -17.56 -20.13
CA SER A 437 10.00 -17.75 -19.47
C SER A 437 9.48 -16.50 -18.76
N TRP A 438 10.29 -15.45 -18.61
CA TRP A 438 9.90 -14.20 -17.95
C TRP A 438 9.14 -13.25 -18.88
N ILE A 439 9.29 -13.43 -20.20
CA ILE A 439 8.74 -12.50 -21.19
C ILE A 439 7.21 -12.51 -21.16
N ALA A 440 6.58 -13.69 -21.21
CA ALA A 440 5.13 -13.80 -21.21
C ALA A 440 4.51 -13.28 -19.89
N PRO A 441 4.99 -13.66 -18.70
CA PRO A 441 4.54 -13.08 -17.43
C PRO A 441 4.77 -11.56 -17.32
N SER A 442 5.87 -11.04 -17.86
CA SER A 442 6.13 -9.59 -17.89
C SER A 442 5.13 -8.86 -18.79
N PHE A 443 4.80 -9.44 -19.94
CA PHE A 443 3.77 -8.92 -20.83
C PHE A 443 2.40 -8.97 -20.16
N ASP A 444 2.05 -10.09 -19.53
CA ASP A 444 0.81 -10.24 -18.77
C ASP A 444 0.72 -9.18 -17.66
N PHE A 445 1.80 -8.94 -16.91
CA PHE A 445 1.86 -7.89 -15.89
C PHE A 445 1.58 -6.48 -16.46
N LEU A 446 2.11 -6.18 -17.65
CA LEU A 446 1.96 -4.88 -18.28
C LEU A 446 0.64 -4.72 -19.04
N VAL A 447 0.03 -5.79 -19.55
CA VAL A 447 -1.10 -5.69 -20.48
C VAL A 447 -2.41 -6.13 -19.86
N MET A 448 -2.40 -7.09 -18.94
CA MET A 448 -3.61 -7.60 -18.28
C MET A 448 -4.11 -6.65 -17.18
N PRO A 449 -5.42 -6.70 -16.86
CA PRO A 449 -6.46 -7.53 -17.47
C PRO A 449 -7.05 -6.93 -18.76
N PHE A 450 -7.32 -7.79 -19.75
CA PHE A 450 -7.95 -7.44 -21.02
C PHE A 450 -9.47 -7.70 -20.96
N THR A 451 -10.28 -6.75 -21.42
CA THR A 451 -11.74 -6.67 -21.26
C THR A 451 -12.54 -7.75 -22.01
N LEU A 452 -11.93 -8.55 -22.89
CA LEU A 452 -12.69 -9.47 -23.76
C LEU A 452 -13.14 -10.79 -23.10
N PHE A 453 -12.87 -11.01 -21.83
CA PHE A 453 -13.31 -12.24 -21.14
C PHE A 453 -14.62 -12.01 -20.37
N ASN A 454 -15.73 -12.53 -20.92
CA ASN A 454 -17.12 -12.37 -20.49
C ASN A 454 -17.51 -12.92 -19.10
N HIS A 455 -16.55 -13.31 -18.25
CA HIS A 455 -16.81 -13.96 -16.95
C HIS A 455 -16.05 -13.32 -15.77
N ALA A 456 -15.66 -12.05 -15.93
CA ALA A 456 -14.88 -11.30 -14.95
C ALA A 456 -15.75 -10.65 -13.86
N GLY A 457 -15.44 -10.86 -12.58
CA GLY A 457 -16.08 -10.13 -11.47
C GLY A 457 -15.94 -8.59 -11.58
N ILE A 458 -16.79 -7.82 -10.88
CA ILE A 458 -16.86 -6.34 -10.97
C ILE A 458 -15.49 -5.68 -10.92
N SER A 459 -14.67 -6.10 -9.96
CA SER A 459 -13.37 -5.51 -9.74
C SER A 459 -12.45 -5.74 -10.94
N LEU A 460 -12.47 -6.93 -11.54
CA LEU A 460 -11.74 -7.24 -12.78
C LEU A 460 -12.24 -6.39 -13.96
N ALA A 461 -13.56 -6.20 -14.07
CA ALA A 461 -14.14 -5.32 -15.08
C ALA A 461 -13.70 -3.85 -14.92
N ILE A 462 -13.73 -3.30 -13.70
CA ILE A 462 -13.28 -1.93 -13.42
C ILE A 462 -11.80 -1.77 -13.78
N ILE A 463 -10.97 -2.73 -13.39
CA ILE A 463 -9.53 -2.69 -13.69
C ILE A 463 -9.28 -2.80 -15.19
N SER A 464 -10.05 -3.62 -15.90
CA SER A 464 -9.88 -3.78 -17.34
C SER A 464 -10.18 -2.50 -18.14
N LEU A 465 -11.02 -1.59 -17.61
CA LEU A 465 -11.22 -0.24 -18.18
C LEU A 465 -10.00 0.66 -18.04
N GLU A 466 -9.09 0.35 -17.11
CA GLU A 466 -7.87 1.11 -16.88
C GLU A 466 -6.74 0.71 -17.86
N SER A 467 -6.74 -0.54 -18.32
CA SER A 467 -5.69 -1.08 -19.20
C SER A 467 -5.45 -0.24 -20.46
N PRO A 468 -6.48 0.25 -21.19
CA PRO A 468 -6.27 1.16 -22.32
C PRO A 468 -5.56 2.47 -21.95
N ILE A 469 -5.82 3.02 -20.76
CA ILE A 469 -5.17 4.25 -20.29
C ILE A 469 -3.68 3.98 -20.07
N TRP A 470 -3.32 2.87 -19.46
CA TRP A 470 -1.92 2.47 -19.33
C TRP A 470 -1.22 2.23 -20.66
N TRP A 471 -1.88 1.57 -21.62
CA TRP A 471 -1.28 1.36 -22.94
C TRP A 471 -1.03 2.69 -23.65
N SER A 472 -1.92 3.67 -23.49
CA SER A 472 -1.69 5.02 -24.02
C SER A 472 -0.45 5.67 -23.38
N LEU A 473 -0.23 5.50 -22.07
CA LEU A 473 0.99 5.96 -21.40
C LEU A 473 2.23 5.25 -21.96
N TYR A 474 2.20 3.92 -22.10
CA TYR A 474 3.31 3.16 -22.64
C TYR A 474 3.63 3.56 -24.08
N LEU A 475 2.60 3.77 -24.90
CA LEU A 475 2.74 4.24 -26.26
C LEU A 475 3.34 5.64 -26.31
N CYS A 476 2.88 6.58 -25.46
CA CYS A 476 3.46 7.92 -25.36
C CYS A 476 4.95 7.87 -25.00
N VAL A 477 5.32 7.05 -24.01
CA VAL A 477 6.72 6.87 -23.60
C VAL A 477 7.53 6.23 -24.72
N GLY A 478 7.01 5.18 -25.36
CA GLY A 478 7.67 4.48 -26.47
C GLY A 478 7.92 5.38 -27.68
N ILE A 479 6.93 6.18 -28.09
CA ILE A 479 7.07 7.20 -29.14
C ILE A 479 8.16 8.21 -28.76
N GLN A 480 8.20 8.64 -27.50
CA GLN A 480 9.18 9.62 -27.05
C GLN A 480 10.61 9.05 -27.05
N ILE A 481 10.79 7.80 -26.61
CA ILE A 481 12.07 7.08 -26.70
C ILE A 481 12.50 6.93 -28.17
N PHE A 482 11.57 6.55 -29.05
CA PHE A 482 11.84 6.40 -30.48
C PHE A 482 12.32 7.72 -31.10
N ARG A 483 11.65 8.83 -30.77
CA ARG A 483 12.05 10.19 -31.21
C ARG A 483 13.42 10.61 -30.69
N PHE A 484 13.76 10.26 -29.45
CA PHE A 484 15.05 10.59 -28.82
C PHE A 484 16.25 9.81 -29.40
N ARG A 485 16.02 8.89 -30.36
CA ARG A 485 16.98 7.88 -30.86
C ARG A 485 17.50 6.99 -29.74
N ALA A 486 17.12 5.71 -29.77
CA ALA A 486 17.47 4.71 -28.75
C ALA A 486 18.98 4.60 -28.42
N ARG A 487 19.88 5.02 -29.34
CA ARG A 487 21.34 4.99 -29.14
C ARG A 487 21.84 5.96 -28.07
N ASP A 488 21.09 7.02 -27.76
CA ASP A 488 21.47 7.99 -26.74
C ASP A 488 20.80 7.72 -25.37
N LEU A 489 19.90 6.74 -25.31
CA LEU A 489 19.20 6.34 -24.08
C LEU A 489 20.18 5.85 -23.00
N PHE A 490 21.25 5.15 -23.41
CA PHE A 490 22.29 4.65 -22.50
C PHE A 490 23.38 5.68 -22.21
N LYS A 491 23.32 6.90 -22.76
CA LYS A 491 24.27 7.98 -22.45
C LYS A 491 23.76 8.90 -21.35
N ASP A 492 22.44 9.04 -21.22
CA ASP A 492 21.83 9.88 -20.19
C ASP A 492 21.62 9.10 -18.89
N LYS A 493 22.17 9.61 -17.79
CA LYS A 493 22.14 8.94 -16.47
C LYS A 493 20.73 8.69 -15.96
N VAL A 494 19.81 9.63 -16.22
CA VAL A 494 18.42 9.53 -15.75
C VAL A 494 17.67 8.50 -16.58
N LEU A 495 17.81 8.54 -17.90
CA LEU A 495 17.19 7.54 -18.78
C LEU A 495 17.74 6.13 -18.53
N PHE A 496 19.07 6.00 -18.39
CA PHE A 496 19.72 4.74 -18.05
C PHE A 496 19.14 4.15 -16.76
N PHE A 497 19.11 4.94 -15.68
CA PHE A 497 18.65 4.47 -14.39
C PHE A 497 17.15 4.17 -14.38
N ALA A 498 16.31 5.08 -14.89
CA ALA A 498 14.86 4.91 -14.87
C ALA A 498 14.41 3.73 -15.75
N THR A 499 15.05 3.52 -16.91
CA THR A 499 14.76 2.38 -17.79
C THR A 499 15.24 1.07 -17.17
N SER A 500 16.44 1.05 -16.58
CA SER A 500 16.97 -0.13 -15.87
C SER A 500 16.09 -0.51 -14.69
N PHE A 501 15.60 0.48 -13.93
CA PHE A 501 14.64 0.26 -12.86
C PHE A 501 13.31 -0.29 -13.35
N LEU A 502 12.74 0.30 -14.41
CA LEU A 502 11.51 -0.19 -15.00
C LEU A 502 11.64 -1.66 -15.43
N LEU A 503 12.72 -2.01 -16.14
CA LEU A 503 12.98 -3.37 -16.61
C LEU A 503 13.18 -4.36 -15.45
N ALA A 504 14.02 -4.00 -14.47
CA ALA A 504 14.27 -4.85 -13.31
C ALA A 504 13.00 -5.05 -12.46
N PHE A 505 12.22 -3.99 -12.25
CA PHE A 505 10.99 -4.06 -11.48
C PHE A 505 9.93 -4.94 -12.17
N VAL A 506 9.77 -4.81 -13.49
CA VAL A 506 8.87 -5.67 -14.27
C VAL A 506 9.35 -7.12 -14.23
N ALA A 507 10.65 -7.36 -14.42
CA ALA A 507 11.23 -8.71 -14.34
C ALA A 507 11.01 -9.36 -12.98
N VAL A 508 11.30 -8.65 -11.87
CA VAL A 508 11.05 -9.15 -10.51
C VAL A 508 9.56 -9.36 -10.26
N SER A 509 8.69 -8.47 -10.75
CA SER A 509 7.23 -8.64 -10.63
C SER A 509 6.72 -9.85 -11.41
N SER A 510 7.40 -10.25 -12.47
CA SER A 510 7.09 -11.44 -13.29
C SER A 510 7.50 -12.78 -12.64
N LEU A 511 8.43 -12.73 -11.68
CA LEU A 511 8.93 -13.90 -10.95
C LEU A 511 8.09 -14.26 -9.72
N ILE A 512 7.26 -13.34 -9.25
CA ILE A 512 6.43 -13.53 -8.05
C ILE A 512 5.03 -13.98 -8.48
N GLU A 513 4.38 -14.89 -7.75
CA GLU A 513 2.93 -15.13 -7.94
C GLU A 513 2.25 -13.90 -7.41
N VAL A 514 1.75 -13.09 -8.32
CA VAL A 514 1.03 -11.90 -7.93
C VAL A 514 -0.43 -12.14 -8.24
N ASN A 515 -1.25 -12.26 -7.20
CA ASN A 515 -2.70 -12.13 -7.35
C ASN A 515 -2.99 -10.82 -8.08
N LEU A 516 -3.99 -10.81 -8.96
CA LEU A 516 -4.22 -9.66 -9.84
C LEU A 516 -4.36 -8.33 -9.09
N GLY A 517 -4.98 -8.31 -7.90
CA GLY A 517 -5.06 -7.10 -7.08
C GLY A 517 -3.69 -6.53 -6.68
N THR A 518 -2.76 -7.41 -6.33
CA THR A 518 -1.38 -7.03 -6.00
C THR A 518 -0.60 -6.61 -7.24
N SER A 519 -0.89 -7.17 -8.42
CA SER A 519 -0.18 -6.81 -9.66
C SER A 519 -0.55 -5.41 -10.11
N ILE A 520 -1.82 -5.04 -10.01
CA ILE A 520 -2.30 -3.68 -10.32
C ILE A 520 -1.72 -2.67 -9.34
N ARG A 521 -1.72 -3.01 -8.04
CA ARG A 521 -1.08 -2.19 -7.01
C ARG A 521 0.41 -1.99 -7.33
N HIS A 522 1.13 -3.03 -7.74
CA HIS A 522 2.53 -2.93 -8.17
C HIS A 522 2.70 -2.15 -9.49
N ARG A 523 1.73 -2.20 -10.40
CA ARG A 523 1.73 -1.42 -11.64
C ARG A 523 1.67 0.08 -11.37
N SER A 524 1.10 0.55 -10.25
CA SER A 524 1.17 1.96 -9.87
C SER A 524 2.63 2.46 -9.67
N ILE A 525 3.54 1.58 -9.24
CA ILE A 525 4.95 1.92 -8.94
C ILE A 525 5.71 2.30 -10.22
N ILE A 526 5.34 1.71 -11.37
CA ILE A 526 6.00 2.01 -12.65
C ILE A 526 5.59 3.37 -13.24
N LEU A 527 4.58 4.06 -12.69
CA LEU A 527 4.20 5.39 -13.17
C LEU A 527 5.39 6.37 -13.11
N ILE A 528 6.08 6.44 -11.98
CA ILE A 528 7.16 7.39 -11.76
C ILE A 528 8.30 7.24 -12.78
N PRO A 529 8.92 6.05 -12.98
CA PRO A 529 9.97 5.92 -13.98
C PRO A 529 9.46 6.23 -15.39
N LEU A 530 8.22 5.87 -15.75
CA LEU A 530 7.64 6.21 -17.06
C LEU A 530 7.51 7.73 -17.28
N VAL A 531 7.02 8.46 -16.28
CA VAL A 531 6.90 9.92 -16.33
C VAL A 531 8.28 10.58 -16.48
N PHE A 532 9.27 10.11 -15.72
CA PHE A 532 10.65 10.62 -15.81
C PHE A 532 11.29 10.34 -17.17
N ILE A 533 11.10 9.13 -17.72
CA ILE A 533 11.62 8.77 -19.04
C ILE A 533 11.02 9.69 -20.11
N TYR A 534 9.70 9.89 -20.10
CA TYR A 534 9.03 10.78 -21.05
C TYR A 534 9.55 12.21 -20.95
N LEU A 535 9.61 12.77 -19.74
CA LEU A 535 10.02 14.17 -19.53
C LEU A 535 11.50 14.40 -19.86
N GLN A 536 12.38 13.48 -19.47
CA GLN A 536 13.81 13.58 -19.76
C GLN A 536 14.07 13.47 -21.27
N ALA A 537 13.48 12.48 -21.95
CA ALA A 537 13.63 12.33 -23.38
C ALA A 537 13.07 13.54 -24.16
N ARG A 538 12.01 14.16 -23.64
CA ARG A 538 11.44 15.38 -24.22
C ARG A 538 12.31 16.61 -24.05
N GLU A 539 12.77 16.89 -22.84
CA GLU A 539 13.64 18.03 -22.57
C GLU A 539 14.89 17.97 -23.45
N LYS A 540 15.47 16.77 -23.64
CA LYS A 540 16.63 16.59 -24.51
C LYS A 540 16.32 16.79 -25.99
N ASN A 541 15.16 16.32 -26.47
CA ASN A 541 14.72 16.58 -27.84
C ASN A 541 14.48 18.06 -28.10
N GLU A 542 13.94 18.80 -27.13
CA GLU A 542 13.76 20.24 -27.24
C GLU A 542 15.12 20.96 -27.33
N ILE A 543 16.11 20.57 -26.52
CA ILE A 543 17.47 21.12 -26.59
C ILE A 543 18.17 20.81 -27.92
N ALA A 544 17.97 19.62 -28.50
CA ALA A 544 18.64 19.21 -29.73
C ALA A 544 18.09 19.89 -31.01
N ASN A 545 16.91 20.51 -30.94
CA ASN A 545 16.30 21.23 -32.05
C ASN A 545 16.61 22.74 -32.05
N PHE A 546 17.31 23.25 -31.03
CA PHE A 546 17.91 24.57 -30.98
C PHE A 546 19.40 24.47 -31.33
#